data_AF-A0A7K7VU24-F1
#
_entry.id   AF-A0A7K7VU24-F1
#
_cell.length_a   1.000
_cell.length_b   1.000
_cell.length_c   1.000
_cell.angle_alpha   90.00
_cell.angle_beta   90.00
_cell.angle_gamma   90.00
#
_symmetry.space_group_name_H-M   'P 1'
#
loop_
_entity.id
_entity.type
_entity.pdbx_description
1 polymer ?
#
loop_
_entity_poly.entity_id
_entity_poly.type
_entity_poly.pdbx_seq_one_letter_code
_entity_poly.pdbx_strand_id
1 'polypeptide(L)'
;TDTGREPRGLYRVHQFTKVEMFAVTAAETGRESEELLAELVALQGELFSELGLHYRVLDMPTQELGLPASRKFDVEAWMPGRGQFGEV
;
A
#
# COMPACT_ATOMS: atom_id res chain seq x y z
N THR A 1 -5.09 -7.10 -25.68
CA THR A 1 -6.53 -7.29 -25.92
C THR A 1 -7.24 -7.49 -24.60
N ASP A 2 -7.63 -6.38 -23.95
CA ASP A 2 -8.82 -6.22 -23.10
C ASP A 2 -8.89 -4.75 -22.65
N THR A 3 -9.06 -3.83 -23.60
CA THR A 3 -9.13 -2.37 -23.35
C THR A 3 -10.58 -1.88 -23.31
N GLY A 4 -11.55 -2.75 -22.98
CA GLY A 4 -12.95 -2.52 -23.33
C GLY A 4 -14.00 -2.75 -22.24
N ARG A 5 -13.61 -3.12 -21.02
CA ARG A 5 -14.56 -3.27 -19.92
C ARG A 5 -14.22 -2.27 -18.83
N GLU A 6 -15.06 -1.25 -18.65
CA GLU A 6 -14.94 -0.39 -17.48
C GLU A 6 -14.88 -1.27 -16.22
N PRO A 7 -13.92 -1.04 -15.31
CA PRO A 7 -13.85 -1.79 -14.07
C PRO A 7 -15.15 -1.56 -13.31
N ARG A 8 -15.99 -2.59 -13.21
CA ARG A 8 -17.23 -2.51 -12.42
C ARG A 8 -16.85 -2.38 -10.94
N GLY A 9 -17.57 -1.50 -10.22
CA GLY A 9 -17.45 -1.32 -8.77
C GLY A 9 -16.49 -0.19 -8.37
N LEU A 10 -16.18 -0.12 -7.08
CA LEU A 10 -15.47 1.02 -6.47
C LEU A 10 -13.94 0.89 -6.48
N TYR A 11 -13.40 -0.21 -7.01
CA TYR A 11 -11.97 -0.51 -6.90
C TYR A 11 -11.08 0.45 -7.72
N ARG A 12 -11.56 0.92 -8.87
CA ARG A 12 -10.82 1.87 -9.71
C ARG A 12 -11.79 2.91 -10.25
N VAL A 13 -11.72 4.09 -9.67
CA VAL A 13 -12.61 5.22 -9.96
C VAL A 13 -11.79 6.50 -10.09
N HIS A 14 -12.33 7.50 -10.78
CA HIS A 14 -11.67 8.79 -10.95
C HIS A 14 -11.59 9.62 -9.66
N GLN A 15 -12.46 9.33 -8.69
CA GLN A 15 -12.53 10.05 -7.43
C GLN A 15 -12.76 9.08 -6.28
N PHE A 16 -11.90 9.15 -5.27
CA PHE A 16 -12.00 8.38 -4.03
C PHE A 16 -11.46 9.22 -2.87
N THR A 17 -11.83 8.84 -1.64
CA THR A 17 -11.29 9.45 -0.42
C THR A 17 -10.17 8.58 0.11
N LYS A 18 -9.09 9.20 0.59
CA LYS A 18 -7.93 8.51 1.15
C LYS A 18 -7.51 9.17 2.45
N VAL A 19 -7.21 8.35 3.46
CA VAL A 19 -6.50 8.78 4.66
C VAL A 19 -5.03 8.49 4.42
N GLU A 20 -4.21 9.54 4.36
CA GLU A 20 -2.77 9.42 4.06
C GLU A 20 -1.93 9.59 5.33
N MET A 21 -0.97 8.70 5.52
CA MET A 21 0.07 8.87 6.53
C MET A 21 1.26 9.63 5.94
N PHE A 22 1.70 10.66 6.63
CA PHE A 22 2.87 11.46 6.23
C PHE A 22 3.69 11.78 7.48
N ALA A 23 5.01 11.66 7.35
CA ALA A 23 5.92 11.94 8.44
C ALA A 23 7.26 12.45 7.90
N VAL A 24 7.97 13.16 8.77
CA VAL A 24 9.26 13.80 8.48
C VAL A 24 10.22 13.43 9.58
N THR A 25 11.41 12.96 9.21
CA THR A 25 12.45 12.58 10.16
C THR A 25 13.64 13.53 10.07
N ALA A 26 14.45 13.54 11.12
CA ALA A 26 15.83 13.96 10.99
C ALA A 26 16.63 12.93 10.17
N ALA A 27 17.88 13.24 9.86
CA ALA A 27 18.81 12.35 9.17
C ALA A 27 20.17 12.34 9.89
N GLU A 28 20.14 12.27 11.22
CA GLU A 28 21.35 12.38 12.06
C GLU A 28 22.19 11.11 11.98
N THR A 29 21.54 9.95 11.98
CA THR A 29 22.17 8.62 11.90
C THR A 29 21.97 7.96 10.53
N GLY A 30 21.00 8.44 9.74
CA GLY A 30 20.66 7.91 8.42
C GLY A 30 19.73 6.69 8.48
N ARG A 31 19.21 6.35 9.66
CA ARG A 31 18.31 5.19 9.87
C ARG A 31 16.88 5.59 10.19
N GLU A 32 16.66 6.84 10.57
CA GLU A 32 15.40 7.34 11.10
C GLU A 32 14.26 7.14 10.09
N SER A 33 14.52 7.36 8.80
CA SER A 33 13.52 7.19 7.75
C SER A 33 13.15 5.73 7.50
N GLU A 34 14.11 4.79 7.65
CA GLU A 34 13.87 3.36 7.50
C GLU A 34 13.07 2.80 8.68
N GLU A 35 13.41 3.25 9.89
CA GLU A 35 12.70 2.87 11.12
C GLU A 35 11.26 3.39 11.10
N LEU A 36 11.06 4.66 10.73
CA LEU A 36 9.73 5.23 10.53
C LEU A 36 8.94 4.52 9.42
N LEU A 37 9.57 4.13 8.30
CA LEU A 37 8.90 3.37 7.25
C LEU A 37 8.36 2.03 7.79
N ALA A 38 9.15 1.34 8.62
CA ALA A 38 8.71 0.10 9.26
C ALA A 38 7.54 0.33 10.22
N GLU A 39 7.54 1.43 10.98
CA GLU A 39 6.42 1.81 11.85
C GLU A 39 5.14 2.08 11.06
N LEU A 40 5.23 2.82 9.94
CA LEU A 40 4.07 3.08 9.08
C LEU A 40 3.46 1.80 8.50
N VAL A 41 4.31 0.87 8.04
CA VAL A 41 3.85 -0.43 7.53
C VAL A 41 3.19 -1.26 8.64
N ALA A 42 3.76 -1.26 9.85
CA ALA A 42 3.19 -1.96 11.00
C ALA A 42 1.82 -1.37 11.37
N LEU A 43 1.72 -0.04 11.47
CA LEU A 43 0.47 0.66 11.78
C LEU A 43 -0.62 0.35 10.76
N GLN A 44 -0.31 0.36 9.46
CA GLN A 44 -1.27 -0.02 8.42
C GLN A 44 -1.73 -1.48 8.59
N GLY A 45 -0.81 -2.40 8.90
CA GLY A 45 -1.13 -3.80 9.19
C GLY A 45 -2.04 -3.98 10.40
N GLU A 46 -1.80 -3.25 11.49
CA GLU A 46 -2.66 -3.23 12.67
C GLU A 46 -4.07 -2.77 12.33
N LEU A 47 -4.20 -1.64 11.62
CA LEU A 47 -5.50 -1.11 11.18
C LEU A 47 -6.29 -2.14 10.33
N PHE A 48 -5.62 -2.83 9.41
CA PHE A 48 -6.28 -3.83 8.57
C PHE A 48 -6.67 -5.08 9.35
N SER A 49 -5.84 -5.48 10.32
CA SER A 49 -6.14 -6.57 11.24
C SER A 49 -7.37 -6.25 12.10
N GLU A 50 -7.46 -5.03 12.64
CA GLU A 50 -8.62 -4.56 13.42
C GLU A 50 -9.90 -4.52 12.59
N LEU A 51 -9.80 -4.19 11.29
CA LEU A 51 -10.92 -4.27 10.35
C LEU A 51 -11.28 -5.71 9.93
N GLY A 52 -10.51 -6.72 10.36
CA GLY A 52 -10.73 -8.12 10.04
C GLY A 52 -10.39 -8.48 8.59
N LEU A 53 -9.51 -7.72 7.94
CA LEU A 53 -9.09 -7.98 6.57
C LEU A 53 -7.96 -9.01 6.55
N HIS A 54 -8.06 -10.00 5.64
CA HIS A 54 -6.93 -10.85 5.33
C HIS A 54 -6.04 -10.13 4.30
N TYR A 55 -4.78 -9.87 4.65
CA TYR A 55 -3.86 -9.12 3.81
C TYR A 55 -2.45 -9.74 3.78
N ARG A 56 -1.63 -9.27 2.84
CA ARG A 56 -0.20 -9.55 2.74
C ARG A 56 0.57 -8.25 2.52
N VAL A 57 1.82 -8.23 2.95
CA VAL A 57 2.75 -7.12 2.71
C VAL A 57 3.78 -7.58 1.69
N LEU A 58 3.99 -6.79 0.64
CA LEU A 58 4.95 -7.06 -0.43
C LEU A 58 6.06 -6.02 -0.38
N ASP A 59 7.32 -6.48 -0.35
CA ASP A 59 8.49 -5.62 -0.58
C ASP A 59 8.71 -5.53 -2.09
N MET A 60 8.51 -4.33 -2.64
CA MET A 60 8.36 -4.17 -4.08
C MET A 60 9.71 -4.16 -4.80
N PRO A 61 9.81 -4.81 -5.98
CA PRO A 61 11.05 -4.85 -6.73
C PRO A 61 11.48 -3.46 -7.18
N THR A 62 12.78 -3.25 -7.35
CA THR A 62 13.35 -1.94 -7.68
C THR A 62 12.82 -1.35 -8.99
N GLN A 63 12.35 -2.19 -9.91
CA GLN A 63 11.76 -1.80 -11.19
C GLN A 63 10.34 -1.23 -11.07
N GLU A 64 9.68 -1.42 -9.92
CA GLU A 64 8.31 -0.94 -9.66
C GLU A 64 8.28 0.25 -8.68
N LEU A 65 9.45 0.78 -8.33
CA LEU A 65 9.56 1.98 -7.51
C LEU A 65 9.24 3.23 -8.34
N GLY A 66 8.39 4.10 -7.79
CA GLY A 66 8.21 5.44 -8.35
C GLY A 66 9.49 6.26 -8.25
N LEU A 67 9.65 7.25 -9.12
CA LEU A 67 10.87 8.09 -9.20
C LEU A 67 11.43 8.59 -7.85
N PRO A 68 10.61 9.01 -6.85
CA PRO A 68 11.16 9.48 -5.57
C PRO A 68 11.40 8.37 -4.53
N ALA A 69 10.98 7.13 -4.77
CA ALA A 69 10.99 6.07 -3.75
C ALA A 69 12.31 5.29 -3.74
N SER A 70 12.98 5.22 -2.58
CA SER A 70 14.15 4.34 -2.37
C SER A 70 13.75 2.89 -2.03
N ARG A 71 12.59 2.71 -1.38
CA ARG A 71 11.95 1.43 -1.06
C ARG A 71 10.44 1.64 -0.96
N LYS A 72 9.65 0.63 -1.33
CA LYS A 72 8.18 0.69 -1.31
C LYS A 72 7.62 -0.64 -0.81
N PHE A 73 6.61 -0.56 0.04
CA PHE A 73 5.82 -1.71 0.46
C PHE A 73 4.39 -1.52 0.01
N ASP A 74 3.84 -2.54 -0.64
CA ASP A 74 2.41 -2.57 -0.99
C ASP A 74 1.70 -3.52 -0.02
N VAL A 75 0.59 -3.07 0.55
CA VAL A 75 -0.29 -3.91 1.38
C VAL A 75 -1.48 -4.31 0.51
N GLU A 76 -1.65 -5.60 0.31
CA GLU A 76 -2.73 -6.12 -0.51
C GLU A 76 -3.72 -6.92 0.33
N ALA A 77 -5.00 -6.62 0.21
CA ALA A 77 -6.08 -7.35 0.85
C ALA A 77 -6.66 -8.42 -0.07
N TRP A 78 -7.09 -9.54 0.51
CA TRP A 78 -7.80 -10.60 -0.19
C TRP A 78 -9.20 -10.12 -0.61
N MET A 79 -9.51 -10.20 -1.89
CA MET A 79 -10.79 -9.80 -2.45
C MET A 79 -11.60 -11.03 -2.86
N PRO A 80 -12.47 -11.57 -1.99
CA PRO A 80 -13.17 -12.85 -2.24
C PRO A 80 -14.04 -12.79 -3.51
N GLY A 81 -14.66 -11.64 -3.79
CA GLY A 81 -15.45 -11.43 -5.02
C GLY A 81 -14.63 -11.45 -6.32
N ARG A 82 -13.29 -11.37 -6.23
CA ARG A 82 -12.36 -11.44 -7.37
C ARG A 82 -11.48 -12.69 -7.33
N GLY A 83 -11.40 -13.38 -6.21
CA GLY A 83 -10.55 -14.57 -6.03
C GLY A 83 -9.05 -14.27 -6.09
N GLN A 84 -8.64 -13.04 -5.77
CA GLN A 84 -7.24 -12.61 -5.78
C GLN A 84 -6.98 -11.54 -4.72
N PHE A 85 -5.70 -11.33 -4.40
CA PHE A 85 -5.25 -10.15 -3.68
C PHE A 85 -5.31 -8.91 -4.58
N GLY A 86 -5.49 -7.74 -3.95
CA GLY A 86 -5.33 -6.45 -4.60
C GLY A 86 -4.92 -5.37 -3.62
N GLU A 87 -4.20 -4.38 -4.13
CA GLU A 87 -3.74 -3.21 -3.40
C GLU A 87 -4.92 -2.40 -2.82
N VAL A 88 -4.76 -1.94 -1.58
CA VAL A 88 -5.76 -1.21 -0.80
C VAL A 88 -5.15 -0.08 -0.01
#